data_AF-A0A5D2GYX8-F1
#
_entry.id   AF-A0A5D2GYX8-F1
#
_cell.length_a   1.000
_cell.length_b   1.000
_cell.length_c   1.000
_cell.angle_alpha   90.00
_cell.angle_beta   90.00
_cell.angle_gamma   90.00
#
_symmetry.space_group_name_H-M   'P 1'
#
loop_
_entity.id
_entity.type
_entity.pdbx_description
1 polymer ?
#
loop_
_entity_poly.entity_id
_entity_poly.type
_entity_poly.pdbx_seq_one_letter_code
_entity_poly.pdbx_strand_id
1 'polypeptide(L)'
;MACDTRLTVPAIIKGCPEVFDGVESLVDVGGGNGTALSLLVKAFPWIRGIKFDLPHVVAVAPKSGGIENVGGDMFMPIPKAEAAFLTWILHDWDDGECIKILKKCREAILEDKREGYDR
;
A
#
# COMPACT_ATOMS: atom_id res chain seq x y z
N MET A 1 5.68 11.59 10.64
CA MET A 1 4.82 10.74 9.79
C MET A 1 4.09 11.59 8.72
N ALA A 2 2.80 11.96 8.85
CA ALA A 2 2.09 12.64 7.74
C ALA A 2 2.71 13.97 7.26
N CYS A 3 3.46 14.68 8.10
CA CYS A 3 4.23 15.86 7.70
C CYS A 3 5.35 15.48 6.70
N ASP A 4 6.17 14.50 7.06
CA ASP A 4 7.27 14.00 6.24
C ASP A 4 6.74 13.36 4.94
N THR A 5 5.52 12.80 4.95
CA THR A 5 4.92 12.13 3.78
C THR A 5 4.66 13.14 2.67
N ARG A 6 4.29 14.38 3.07
CA ARG A 6 4.04 15.49 2.15
C ARG A 6 5.31 16.00 1.46
N LEU A 7 6.49 15.59 1.93
CA LEU A 7 7.76 15.89 1.27
C LEU A 7 8.30 14.69 0.49
N THR A 8 8.28 13.51 1.11
CA THR A 8 8.88 12.28 0.56
C THR A 8 8.10 11.74 -0.63
N VAL A 9 6.77 11.63 -0.55
CA VAL A 9 5.96 11.06 -1.64
C VAL A 9 6.01 11.91 -2.91
N PRO A 10 5.89 13.25 -2.86
CA PRO A 10 6.10 14.08 -4.06
C PRO A 10 7.51 13.99 -4.65
N ALA A 11 8.54 13.75 -3.82
CA ALA A 11 9.89 13.52 -4.32
C ALA A 11 10.00 12.18 -5.06
N ILE A 12 9.36 11.12 -4.56
CA ILE A 12 9.28 9.82 -5.24
C ILE A 12 8.54 9.95 -6.58
N ILE A 13 7.35 10.59 -6.58
CA ILE A 13 6.54 10.80 -7.79
C ILE A 13 7.35 11.55 -8.87
N LYS A 14 8.18 12.53 -8.48
CA LYS A 14 9.00 13.30 -9.43
C LYS A 14 10.29 12.60 -9.83
N GLY A 15 10.90 11.86 -8.90
CA GLY A 15 12.22 11.26 -9.09
C GLY A 15 12.20 9.94 -9.83
N CYS A 16 11.17 9.13 -9.60
CA CYS A 16 11.06 7.78 -10.16
C CYS A 16 9.59 7.44 -10.53
N PRO A 17 8.88 8.23 -11.34
CA PRO A 17 7.48 7.93 -11.71
C PRO A 17 7.30 6.56 -12.36
N GLU A 18 8.29 6.08 -13.11
CA GLU A 18 8.28 4.83 -13.87
C GLU A 18 8.10 3.58 -13.00
N VAL A 19 8.38 3.65 -11.70
CA VAL A 19 8.15 2.51 -10.78
C VAL A 19 6.67 2.18 -10.60
N PHE A 20 5.78 3.08 -11.01
CA PHE A 20 4.33 2.92 -10.96
C PHE A 20 3.71 2.59 -12.32
N ASP A 21 4.51 2.51 -13.39
CA ASP A 21 4.01 2.16 -14.71
C ASP A 21 3.52 0.71 -14.74
N GLY A 22 2.30 0.51 -15.27
CA GLY A 22 1.68 -0.81 -15.35
C GLY A 22 1.16 -1.37 -14.01
N VAL A 23 1.22 -0.60 -12.92
CA VAL A 23 0.53 -0.93 -11.67
C VAL A 23 -0.91 -0.42 -11.74
N GLU A 24 -1.88 -1.32 -11.74
CA GLU A 24 -3.32 -1.04 -11.74
C GLU A 24 -3.93 -1.04 -10.34
N SER A 25 -3.32 -1.73 -9.37
CA SER A 25 -3.76 -1.74 -7.97
C SER A 25 -2.61 -1.70 -6.98
N LEU A 26 -2.75 -0.85 -5.96
CA LEU A 26 -1.72 -0.61 -4.94
C LEU A 26 -2.33 -0.68 -3.54
N VAL A 27 -1.81 -1.57 -2.70
CA VAL A 27 -2.15 -1.60 -1.26
C VAL A 27 -1.12 -0.82 -0.46
N ASP A 28 -1.56 0.20 0.27
CA ASP A 28 -0.74 0.95 1.24
C ASP A 28 -0.91 0.31 2.62
N VAL A 29 0.07 -0.52 3.02
CA VAL A 29 0.05 -1.32 4.25
C VAL A 29 0.48 -0.44 5.42
N GLY A 30 -0.37 -0.29 6.43
CA GLY A 30 -0.18 0.66 7.52
C GLY A 30 -0.29 2.11 7.04
N GLY A 31 -1.18 2.38 6.07
CA GLY A 31 -1.30 3.67 5.40
C GLY A 31 -1.77 4.85 6.27
N GLY A 32 -2.07 4.63 7.55
CA GLY A 32 -2.33 5.67 8.55
C GLY A 32 -3.58 6.49 8.24
N ASN A 33 -3.41 7.77 7.90
CA ASN A 33 -4.51 8.65 7.49
C ASN A 33 -4.73 8.69 5.97
N GLY A 34 -3.96 7.91 5.19
CA GLY A 34 -4.06 7.81 3.74
C GLY A 34 -3.35 8.93 2.96
N THR A 35 -2.57 9.80 3.60
CA THR A 35 -1.91 10.93 2.91
C THR A 35 -1.01 10.46 1.77
N ALA A 36 -0.24 9.38 1.97
CA ALA A 36 0.68 8.86 0.97
C ALA A 36 -0.08 8.35 -0.26
N LEU A 37 -1.00 7.41 -0.05
CA LEU A 37 -1.82 6.84 -1.11
C LEU A 37 -2.65 7.89 -1.85
N SER A 38 -3.21 8.89 -1.16
CA SER A 38 -3.95 9.99 -1.81
C SER A 38 -3.07 10.83 -2.75
N LEU A 39 -1.79 11.04 -2.42
CA LEU A 39 -0.86 11.73 -3.31
C LEU A 39 -0.51 10.86 -4.53
N LEU A 40 -0.32 9.56 -4.33
CA LEU A 40 -0.02 8.60 -5.40
C LEU A 40 -1.20 8.45 -6.38
N VAL A 41 -2.41 8.18 -5.89
CA VAL A 41 -3.62 8.04 -6.73
C VAL A 41 -3.94 9.34 -7.47
N LYS A 42 -3.65 10.51 -6.87
CA LYS A 42 -3.79 11.80 -7.56
C LYS A 42 -2.78 11.98 -8.69
N ALA A 43 -1.54 11.51 -8.51
CA ALA A 43 -0.48 11.60 -9.52
C ALA A 43 -0.61 10.55 -10.63
N PHE A 44 -1.14 9.37 -10.29
CA PHE A 44 -1.29 8.22 -11.17
C PHE A 44 -2.76 7.73 -11.13
N PRO A 45 -3.69 8.42 -11.82
CA PRO A 45 -5.13 8.19 -11.66
C PRO A 45 -5.62 6.82 -12.14
N TRP A 46 -4.79 6.04 -12.84
CA TRP A 46 -5.10 4.67 -13.22
C TRP A 46 -4.96 3.68 -12.06
N ILE A 47 -4.21 4.03 -11.00
CA ILE A 47 -4.02 3.18 -9.84
C ILE A 47 -5.29 3.17 -8.99
N ARG A 48 -5.83 1.97 -8.75
CA ARG A 48 -6.83 1.73 -7.70
C ARG A 48 -6.12 1.55 -6.36
N GLY A 49 -6.33 2.49 -5.43
CA GLY A 49 -5.68 2.46 -4.13
C GLY A 49 -6.48 1.66 -3.09
N ILE A 50 -5.80 0.82 -2.32
CA ILE A 50 -6.34 0.16 -1.12
C ILE A 50 -5.54 0.67 0.08
N LYS A 51 -6.19 1.42 0.96
CA LYS A 51 -5.59 1.85 2.23
C LYS A 51 -5.88 0.79 3.28
N PHE A 52 -4.84 0.08 3.72
CA PHE A 52 -4.96 -1.01 4.69
C PHE A 52 -4.33 -0.63 6.03
N ASP A 53 -5.11 -0.67 7.10
CA ASP A 53 -4.65 -0.35 8.45
C ASP A 53 -5.54 -1.03 9.50
N LEU A 54 -5.22 -0.89 10.79
CA LEU A 54 -6.04 -1.41 11.88
C LEU A 54 -7.47 -0.85 11.79
N PRO A 55 -8.51 -1.64 12.15
CA PRO A 55 -9.91 -1.23 12.00
C PRO A 55 -10.24 0.13 12.65
N HIS A 56 -9.64 0.41 13.81
CA HIS A 56 -9.87 1.68 14.52
C HIS A 56 -9.20 2.88 13.83
N VAL A 57 -8.08 2.68 13.12
CA VAL A 57 -7.43 3.72 12.30
C VAL A 57 -8.25 4.00 11.05
N VAL A 58 -8.77 2.96 10.40
CA VAL A 58 -9.63 3.08 9.23
C VAL A 58 -10.95 3.80 9.56
N ALA A 59 -11.56 3.50 10.71
CA ALA A 59 -12.85 4.08 11.11
C ALA A 59 -12.86 5.63 11.17
N VAL A 60 -11.71 6.25 11.43
CA VAL A 60 -11.56 7.71 11.54
C VAL A 60 -10.88 8.35 10.33
N ALA A 61 -10.49 7.55 9.32
CA ALA A 61 -9.77 8.04 8.16
C ALA A 61 -10.70 8.78 7.19
N PRO A 62 -10.23 9.88 6.57
CA PRO A 62 -11.01 10.60 5.58
C PRO A 62 -11.27 9.72 4.35
N LYS A 63 -12.50 9.77 3.83
CA LYS A 63 -12.83 9.14 2.55
C LYS A 63 -12.22 9.97 1.42
N SER A 64 -11.52 9.30 0.52
CA SER A 64 -10.88 9.90 -0.65
C SER A 64 -11.34 9.16 -1.90
N GLY A 65 -11.63 9.88 -2.99
CA GLY A 65 -12.04 9.26 -4.25
C GLY A 65 -10.90 8.41 -4.84
N GLY A 66 -11.23 7.23 -5.37
CA GLY A 66 -10.24 6.29 -5.91
C GLY A 66 -9.49 5.45 -4.87
N ILE A 67 -9.85 5.55 -3.58
CA ILE A 67 -9.25 4.79 -2.49
C ILE A 67 -10.31 3.99 -1.74
N GLU A 68 -10.10 2.68 -1.63
CA GLU A 68 -10.84 1.79 -0.74
C GLU A 68 -10.15 1.75 0.63
N ASN A 69 -10.91 1.86 1.72
CA ASN A 69 -10.37 1.74 3.08
C ASN A 69 -10.70 0.35 3.65
N VAL A 70 -9.68 -0.43 3.99
CA VAL A 70 -9.85 -1.80 4.50
C VAL A 70 -9.20 -1.93 5.87
N GLY A 71 -10.00 -2.34 6.86
CA GLY A 71 -9.53 -2.61 8.21
C GLY A 71 -8.98 -4.03 8.35
N GLY A 72 -7.80 -4.20 8.93
CA GLY A 72 -7.24 -5.52 9.24
C GLY A 72 -5.90 -5.45 9.95
N ASP A 73 -5.20 -6.57 9.99
CA ASP A 73 -3.88 -6.71 10.64
C ASP A 73 -2.86 -7.16 9.58
N MET A 74 -1.73 -6.46 9.47
CA MET A 74 -0.67 -6.75 8.50
C MET A 74 0.11 -8.05 8.77
N PHE A 75 -0.06 -8.66 9.95
CA PHE A 75 0.41 -10.01 10.23
C PHE A 75 -0.58 -11.09 9.78
N MET A 76 -1.79 -10.69 9.41
CA MET A 76 -2.86 -11.50 8.84
C MET A 76 -2.95 -11.25 7.32
N PRO A 77 -3.80 -11.98 6.56
CA PRO A 77 -3.91 -11.77 5.11
C PRO A 77 -4.18 -10.29 4.75
N ILE A 78 -3.35 -9.76 3.84
CA ILE A 78 -3.43 -8.40 3.30
C ILE A 78 -4.31 -8.42 2.05
N PRO A 79 -5.11 -7.36 1.75
CA PRO A 79 -5.86 -7.26 0.52
C PRO A 79 -5.00 -7.48 -0.72
N LYS A 80 -5.53 -8.22 -1.71
CA LYS A 80 -4.83 -8.47 -2.97
C LYS A 80 -4.64 -7.19 -3.75
N ALA A 81 -3.44 -7.01 -4.29
CA ALA A 81 -3.08 -5.89 -5.16
C ALA A 81 -1.82 -6.27 -5.96
N GLU A 82 -1.58 -5.59 -7.07
CA GLU A 82 -0.40 -5.83 -7.91
C GLU A 82 0.90 -5.33 -7.28
N ALA A 83 0.80 -4.36 -6.38
CA ALA A 83 1.92 -3.85 -5.61
C ALA A 83 1.53 -3.53 -4.17
N ALA A 84 2.50 -3.62 -3.26
CA ALA A 84 2.38 -3.20 -1.87
C ALA A 84 3.33 -2.02 -1.60
N PHE A 85 2.81 -0.98 -0.97
CA PHE A 85 3.55 0.19 -0.52
C PHE A 85 3.63 0.17 1.01
N LEU A 86 4.84 0.35 1.54
CA LEU A 86 5.12 0.34 2.97
C LEU A 86 5.85 1.64 3.32
N THR A 87 5.14 2.61 3.90
CA THR A 87 5.74 3.88 4.32
C THR A 87 5.97 3.87 5.82
N TRP A 88 7.24 3.90 6.25
CA TRP A 88 7.62 3.88 7.67
C TRP A 88 6.92 2.80 8.48
N ILE A 89 6.90 1.58 7.94
CA ILE A 89 6.38 0.42 8.67
C ILE A 89 7.54 -0.36 9.25
N LEU A 90 8.41 -0.89 8.39
CA LEU A 90 9.43 -1.86 8.77
C LEU A 90 10.41 -1.38 9.85
N HIS A 91 10.62 -0.06 9.99
CA HIS A 91 11.52 0.49 11.01
C HIS A 91 10.99 0.38 12.46
N ASP A 92 9.71 0.07 12.65
CA ASP A 92 9.09 -0.08 13.98
C ASP A 92 9.17 -1.53 14.51
N TRP A 93 9.64 -2.46 13.69
CA TRP A 93 9.56 -3.90 13.95
C TRP A 93 10.92 -4.57 13.93
N ASP A 94 11.06 -5.68 14.65
CA ASP A 94 12.26 -6.50 14.54
C ASP A 94 12.36 -7.23 13.19
N ASP A 95 13.52 -7.80 12.88
CA ASP A 95 13.75 -8.52 11.62
C ASP A 95 12.76 -9.69 11.42
N GLY A 96 12.41 -10.40 12.49
CA GLY A 96 11.48 -11.52 12.43
C GLY A 96 10.06 -11.09 12.08
N GLU A 97 9.62 -9.96 12.62
CA GLU A 97 8.35 -9.32 12.31
C GLU A 97 8.34 -8.70 10.92
N CYS A 98 9.43 -8.03 10.51
CA CYS A 98 9.61 -7.54 9.15
C CYS A 98 9.47 -8.66 8.12
N ILE A 99 10.10 -9.82 8.36
CA ILE A 99 9.99 -11.00 7.49
C ILE A 99 8.54 -11.48 7.39
N LYS A 100 7.78 -11.47 8.50
CA LYS A 100 6.36 -11.86 8.48
C LYS A 100 5.53 -10.90 7.63
N ILE A 101 5.69 -9.58 7.83
CA ILE A 101 4.99 -8.54 7.07
C ILE A 101 5.29 -8.67 5.57
N LEU A 102 6.57 -8.80 5.20
CA LEU A 102 6.99 -8.94 3.80
C LEU A 102 6.48 -10.23 3.16
N LYS A 103 6.40 -11.33 3.90
CA LYS A 103 5.77 -12.57 3.42
C LYS A 103 4.28 -12.37 3.12
N LYS A 104 3.55 -11.65 3.98
CA LYS A 104 2.14 -11.32 3.75
C LYS A 104 1.94 -10.42 2.53
N CYS A 105 2.80 -9.42 2.33
CA CYS A 105 2.79 -8.59 1.13
C CYS A 105 3.03 -9.44 -0.14
N ARG A 106 4.00 -10.37 -0.08
CA ARG A 106 4.29 -11.27 -1.19
C ARG A 106 3.12 -12.20 -1.52
N GLU A 107 2.42 -12.73 -0.52
CA GLU A 107 1.20 -13.53 -0.70
C GLU A 107 0.12 -12.71 -1.43
N ALA A 108 -0.13 -11.48 -0.99
CA ALA A 108 -1.11 -10.57 -1.60
C ALA A 108 -0.81 -10.22 -3.08
N ILE A 109 0.47 -10.11 -3.44
CA ILE A 109 0.91 -9.79 -4.81
C ILE A 109 0.91 -11.01 -5.74
N LEU A 110 1.28 -12.19 -5.24
CA LEU A 110 1.49 -13.38 -6.09
C LEU A 110 0.21 -14.12 -6.47
N GLU A 111 -0.88 -13.93 -5.73
CA GLU A 111 -2.14 -14.65 -6.00
C GLU A 111 -2.84 -14.23 -7.31
N ASP A 112 -2.42 -13.13 -7.94
CA ASP A 112 -3.00 -12.64 -9.20
C ASP A 112 -2.26 -13.19 -10.46
N LYS A 113 -1.00 -13.61 -10.33
CA LYS A 113 -0.15 -14.02 -11.48
C LYS A 113 -0.10 -15.52 -11.75
N ARG A 114 -0.73 -16.36 -10.92
CA ARG A 114 -0.65 -17.83 -11.04
C ARG A 114 -1.80 -18.49 -11.82
N GLU A 115 -2.79 -17.74 -12.30
CA GLU A 115 -3.86 -18.29 -13.17
C GLU A 115 -3.48 -18.41 -14.65
N GLY A 116 -2.19 -18.24 -15.01
CA GLY A 116 -1.75 -18.18 -16.42
C GLY A 116 -0.72 -19.21 -16.89
N TYR A 117 -0.22 -20.13 -16.05
CA TYR A 117 0.88 -21.04 -16.44
C TYR A 117 0.58 -22.52 -16.15
N ASP A 118 -0.63 -22.94 -16.50
CA ASP A 118 -0.99 -24.35 -16.62
C ASP A 118 -1.76 -24.55 -17.94
N ARG A 119 -1.04 -24.50 -19.06
CA ARG A 119 -1.41 -25.03 -20.38
C ARG A 119 -0.17 -25.32 -21.22
#